data_AF-A0A1F3BDH5-F1
#
_entry.id   AF-A0A1F3BDH5-F1
#
_cell.length_a   1.000
_cell.length_b   1.000
_cell.length_c   1.000
_cell.angle_alpha   90.00
_cell.angle_beta   90.00
_cell.angle_gamma   90.00
#
_symmetry.space_group_name_H-M   'P 1'
#
loop_
_entity.id
_entity.type
_entity.pdbx_description
1 polymer ?
#
loop_
_entity_poly.entity_id
_entity_poly.type
_entity_poly.pdbx_seq_one_letter_code
_entity_poly.pdbx_strand_id
1 'polypeptide(L)'
;MEQREKPLKPLPSTSTFDSEYALPGTLDSLLVESIDEVLTDLLGRKTREAIYDYIERNYSFNRENLPKNLHKFFELLDRTFGKGSKTIGNAIIKKLFEKLKWEFAEIPGFEFFDYLEAARTRIARELIEQAKSDTKEYDSLLSERKRQSVS
;
A
#
# COMPACT_ATOMS: atom_id res chain seq x y z
N MET A 1 -51.35 -10.65 17.78
CA MET A 1 -50.96 -9.79 16.65
C MET A 1 -49.49 -9.49 16.81
N GLU A 2 -48.71 -10.26 16.07
CA GLU A 2 -47.27 -10.43 16.23
C GLU A 2 -46.55 -9.33 15.45
N GLN A 3 -45.95 -8.37 16.17
CA GLN A 3 -45.03 -7.43 15.55
C GLN A 3 -43.71 -8.17 15.36
N ARG A 4 -43.43 -8.50 14.10
CA ARG A 4 -42.23 -9.17 13.64
C ARG A 4 -40.99 -8.36 14.02
N GLU A 5 -40.22 -8.86 14.97
CA GLU A 5 -38.81 -8.50 15.07
C GLU A 5 -38.15 -8.92 13.74
N LYS A 6 -37.52 -7.96 13.05
CA LYS A 6 -36.62 -8.30 11.93
C LYS A 6 -35.51 -9.18 12.50
N PRO A 7 -35.22 -10.36 11.93
CA PRO A 7 -34.19 -11.21 12.47
C PRO A 7 -32.86 -10.45 12.43
N LEU A 8 -32.15 -10.41 13.56
CA LEU A 8 -30.73 -10.09 13.55
C LEU A 8 -30.08 -11.06 12.57
N LYS A 9 -29.39 -10.52 11.56
CA LYS A 9 -28.54 -11.34 10.70
C LYS A 9 -27.55 -12.06 11.62
N PRO A 10 -27.43 -13.39 11.53
CA PRO A 10 -26.46 -14.11 12.33
C PRO A 10 -25.06 -13.54 12.03
N LEU A 11 -24.28 -13.31 13.10
CA LEU A 11 -22.85 -13.06 12.98
C LEU A 11 -22.24 -14.22 12.19
N PRO A 12 -21.44 -13.97 11.14
CA PRO A 12 -20.77 -15.04 10.42
C PRO A 12 -19.78 -15.73 11.36
N SER A 13 -20.16 -16.93 11.79
CA SER A 13 -19.25 -17.91 12.36
C SER A 13 -18.14 -18.20 11.34
N THR A 14 -16.91 -18.18 11.84
CA THR A 14 -15.66 -18.52 11.14
C THR A 14 -15.82 -19.72 10.20
N SER A 15 -15.69 -19.51 8.88
CA SER A 15 -15.05 -20.44 7.93
C SER A 15 -15.28 -19.95 6.51
N THR A 16 -14.19 -19.57 5.85
CA THR A 16 -13.93 -19.72 4.40
C THR A 16 -14.96 -19.14 3.44
N PHE A 17 -14.67 -17.97 2.83
CA PHE A 17 -14.94 -17.67 1.41
C PHE A 17 -14.33 -16.28 1.08
N ASP A 18 -13.35 -16.32 0.18
CA ASP A 18 -12.94 -15.33 -0.82
C ASP A 18 -12.51 -13.91 -0.40
N SER A 19 -11.18 -13.74 -0.32
CA SER A 19 -10.31 -12.85 -1.13
C SER A 19 -10.92 -11.69 -1.98
N GLU A 20 -12.01 -11.04 -1.59
CA GLU A 20 -12.54 -9.85 -2.28
C GLU A 20 -12.53 -8.57 -1.41
N TYR A 21 -11.87 -8.62 -0.25
CA TYR A 21 -11.56 -7.42 0.54
C TYR A 21 -10.13 -7.47 1.06
N ALA A 22 -9.17 -7.58 0.14
CA ALA A 22 -7.79 -7.26 0.46
C ALA A 22 -7.66 -5.72 0.60
N LEU A 23 -8.04 -5.17 1.76
CA LEU A 23 -7.50 -3.89 2.23
C LEU A 23 -6.15 -4.03 2.96
N PRO A 24 -5.18 -4.72 2.34
CA PRO A 24 -3.78 -4.31 2.32
C PRO A 24 -3.34 -4.18 0.85
N GLY A 25 -3.37 -2.99 0.21
CA GLY A 25 -3.25 -3.06 -1.26
C GLY A 25 -3.17 -1.83 -2.17
N THR A 26 -3.06 -0.59 -1.69
CA THR A 26 -2.85 0.58 -2.60
C THR A 26 -1.40 1.05 -2.65
N LEU A 27 -0.76 1.33 -1.51
CA LEU A 27 0.64 1.79 -1.54
C LEU A 27 1.59 0.69 -2.00
N ASP A 28 1.42 -0.52 -1.45
CA ASP A 28 2.28 -1.66 -1.76
C ASP A 28 2.13 -2.09 -3.25
N SER A 29 0.93 -2.03 -3.82
CA SER A 29 0.71 -2.32 -5.25
C SER A 29 1.36 -1.25 -6.13
N LEU A 30 1.15 0.04 -5.83
CA LEU A 30 1.79 1.14 -6.55
C LEU A 30 3.32 1.07 -6.44
N LEU A 31 3.86 0.63 -5.30
CA LEU A 31 5.29 0.41 -5.13
C LEU A 31 5.79 -0.71 -6.03
N VAL A 32 5.12 -1.87 -6.05
CA VAL A 32 5.51 -2.99 -6.92
C VAL A 32 5.42 -2.59 -8.39
N GLU A 33 4.36 -1.90 -8.81
CA GLU A 33 4.24 -1.35 -10.17
C GLU A 33 5.37 -0.37 -10.51
N SER A 34 5.72 0.51 -9.58
CA SER A 34 6.82 1.47 -9.75
C SER A 34 8.14 0.74 -9.98
N ILE A 35 8.36 -0.37 -9.26
CA ILE A 35 9.55 -1.21 -9.42
C ILE A 35 9.55 -1.91 -10.79
N ASP A 36 8.42 -2.49 -11.19
CA ASP A 36 8.29 -3.14 -12.50
C ASP A 36 8.61 -2.19 -13.65
N GLU A 37 8.00 -1.00 -13.62
CA GLU A 37 8.16 0.02 -14.65
C GLU A 37 9.61 0.50 -14.69
N VAL A 38 10.20 0.86 -13.55
CA VAL A 38 11.58 1.35 -13.50
C VAL A 38 12.59 0.28 -13.94
N LEU A 39 12.44 -0.97 -13.50
CA LEU A 39 13.32 -2.04 -13.96
C LEU A 39 13.15 -2.30 -15.47
N THR A 40 11.92 -2.21 -15.99
CA THR A 40 11.66 -2.34 -17.42
C THR A 40 12.28 -1.21 -18.22
N ASP A 41 12.12 0.03 -17.77
CA ASP A 41 12.57 1.23 -18.47
C ASP A 41 14.10 1.36 -18.44
N LEU A 42 14.73 1.03 -17.31
CA LEU A 42 16.19 1.16 -17.16
C LEU A 42 16.97 -0.04 -17.69
N LEU A 43 16.44 -1.26 -17.53
CA LEU A 43 17.19 -2.50 -17.75
C LEU A 43 16.55 -3.44 -18.79
N GLY A 44 15.33 -3.15 -19.20
CA GLY A 44 14.55 -3.98 -20.13
C GLY A 44 13.77 -5.11 -19.45
N ARG A 45 12.66 -5.51 -20.09
CA ARG A 45 11.73 -6.55 -19.58
C ARG A 45 12.41 -7.87 -19.21
N LYS A 46 13.33 -8.37 -20.05
CA LYS A 46 14.04 -9.62 -19.81
C LYS A 46 14.91 -9.57 -18.55
N THR A 47 15.54 -8.43 -18.29
CA THR A 47 16.37 -8.25 -17.09
C THR A 47 15.51 -8.19 -15.84
N ARG A 48 14.37 -7.49 -15.89
CA ARG A 48 13.39 -7.50 -14.80
C ARG A 48 12.92 -8.92 -14.47
N GLU A 49 12.56 -9.71 -15.48
CA GLU A 49 12.15 -11.11 -15.30
C GLU A 49 13.27 -11.95 -14.66
N ALA A 50 14.51 -11.81 -15.15
CA ALA A 50 15.65 -12.51 -14.58
C ALA A 50 15.92 -12.12 -13.11
N ILE A 51 15.69 -10.86 -12.74
CA ILE A 51 15.78 -10.39 -11.35
C ILE A 51 14.74 -11.09 -10.49
N TYR A 52 13.47 -11.16 -10.93
CA TYR A 52 12.43 -11.84 -10.16
C TYR A 52 12.66 -13.34 -10.04
N ASP A 53 13.06 -14.00 -11.11
CA ASP A 53 13.44 -15.41 -11.09
C ASP A 53 14.58 -15.66 -10.09
N TYR A 54 15.57 -14.77 -10.04
CA TYR A 54 16.68 -14.88 -9.09
C TYR A 54 16.19 -14.70 -7.64
N ILE A 55 15.31 -13.73 -7.39
CA ILE A 55 14.76 -13.47 -6.06
C ILE A 55 13.97 -14.68 -5.56
N GLU A 56 13.10 -15.25 -6.39
CA GLU A 56 12.28 -16.41 -6.01
C GLU A 56 13.16 -17.62 -5.67
N ARG A 57 14.21 -17.86 -6.46
CA ARG A 57 15.12 -19.00 -6.26
C ARG A 57 16.06 -18.83 -5.06
N ASN A 58 16.52 -17.61 -4.76
CA ASN A 58 17.62 -17.39 -3.82
C ASN A 58 17.20 -16.73 -2.50
N TYR A 59 16.07 -16.01 -2.47
CA TYR A 59 15.60 -15.27 -1.29
C TYR A 59 14.22 -15.71 -0.79
N SER A 60 13.59 -16.67 -1.47
CA SER A 60 12.32 -17.31 -1.08
C SER A 60 11.15 -16.34 -0.92
N PHE A 61 11.10 -15.30 -1.75
CA PHE A 61 9.92 -14.45 -1.89
C PHE A 61 9.64 -14.14 -3.37
N ASN A 62 8.39 -13.84 -3.70
CA ASN A 62 7.96 -13.50 -5.06
C ASN A 62 7.66 -12.00 -5.19
N ARG A 63 7.32 -11.56 -6.41
CA ARG A 63 6.96 -10.16 -6.71
C ARG A 63 5.90 -9.59 -5.75
N GLU A 64 4.90 -10.36 -5.37
CA GLU A 64 3.80 -9.91 -4.49
C GLU A 64 4.27 -9.66 -3.05
N ASN A 65 5.27 -10.41 -2.59
CA ASN A 65 5.85 -10.26 -1.26
C ASN A 65 7.03 -9.28 -1.22
N LEU A 66 7.37 -8.66 -2.35
CA LEU A 66 8.47 -7.72 -2.46
C LEU A 66 8.36 -6.51 -1.51
N PRO A 67 7.19 -5.88 -1.28
CA PRO A 67 7.04 -4.76 -0.35
C PRO A 67 7.52 -5.08 1.07
N LYS A 68 7.39 -6.34 1.50
CA LYS A 68 7.84 -6.82 2.82
C LYS A 68 9.33 -7.19 2.86
N ASN A 69 9.98 -7.28 1.70
CA ASN A 69 11.34 -7.78 1.55
C ASN A 69 12.26 -6.79 0.80
N LEU A 70 11.93 -5.50 0.82
CA LEU A 70 12.67 -4.46 0.10
C LEU A 70 14.17 -4.42 0.44
N HIS A 71 14.56 -4.69 1.69
CA HIS A 71 15.97 -4.76 2.06
C HIS A 71 16.73 -5.84 1.27
N LYS A 72 16.17 -7.03 1.12
CA LYS A 72 16.77 -8.11 0.33
C LYS A 72 16.83 -7.76 -1.16
N PHE A 73 15.80 -7.08 -1.66
CA PHE A 73 15.77 -6.57 -3.03
C PHE A 73 16.89 -5.55 -3.28
N PHE A 74 17.04 -4.54 -2.41
CA PHE A 74 18.09 -3.54 -2.55
C PHE A 74 19.50 -4.11 -2.31
N GLU A 75 19.64 -5.11 -1.46
CA GLU A 75 20.88 -5.87 -1.30
C GLU A 75 21.27 -6.59 -2.60
N LEU A 76 20.31 -7.24 -3.28
CA LEU A 76 20.54 -7.83 -4.60
C LEU A 76 20.97 -6.78 -5.63
N LEU A 77 20.28 -5.64 -5.68
CA LEU A 77 20.62 -4.55 -6.60
C LEU A 77 22.01 -3.99 -6.31
N ASP A 78 22.40 -3.84 -5.04
CA ASP A 78 23.73 -3.34 -4.66
C ASP A 78 24.82 -4.34 -5.04
N ARG A 79 24.61 -5.64 -4.81
CA ARG A 79 25.54 -6.69 -5.26
C ARG A 79 25.69 -6.74 -6.79
N THR A 80 24.62 -6.42 -7.53
CA THR A 80 24.60 -6.54 -9.00
C THR A 80 25.09 -5.26 -9.69
N PHE A 81 24.69 -4.09 -9.20
CA PHE A 81 24.90 -2.79 -9.85
C PHE A 81 25.76 -1.83 -9.02
N GLY A 82 26.17 -2.20 -7.81
CA GLY A 82 26.92 -1.36 -6.89
C GLY A 82 26.22 -0.01 -6.67
N LYS A 83 26.96 1.08 -6.88
CA LYS A 83 26.44 2.46 -6.80
C LYS A 83 25.19 2.70 -7.65
N GLY A 84 24.98 1.94 -8.73
CA GLY A 84 23.78 2.01 -9.57
C GLY A 84 22.50 1.61 -8.82
N SER A 85 22.60 0.82 -7.75
CA SER A 85 21.47 0.46 -6.89
C SER A 85 20.78 1.69 -6.30
N LYS A 86 21.55 2.69 -5.87
CA LYS A 86 21.00 3.97 -5.38
C LYS A 86 20.26 4.73 -6.47
N THR A 87 20.80 4.75 -7.69
CA THR A 87 20.15 5.39 -8.85
C THR A 87 18.81 4.72 -9.16
N ILE A 88 18.76 3.38 -9.13
CA ILE A 88 17.53 2.61 -9.33
C ILE A 88 16.53 2.92 -8.21
N GLY A 89 16.95 2.92 -6.94
CA GLY A 89 16.09 3.28 -5.81
C GLY A 89 15.48 4.66 -5.94
N ASN A 90 16.28 5.67 -6.30
CA ASN A 90 15.79 7.02 -6.52
C ASN A 90 14.78 7.10 -7.66
N ALA A 91 15.00 6.34 -8.74
CA ALA A 91 14.02 6.26 -9.84
C ALA A 91 12.71 5.61 -9.39
N ILE A 92 12.76 4.55 -8.57
CA ILE A 92 11.56 3.90 -8.00
C ILE A 92 10.75 4.88 -7.15
N ILE A 93 11.39 5.63 -6.23
CA ILE A 93 10.67 6.60 -5.41
C ILE A 93 10.04 7.72 -6.24
N LYS A 94 10.77 8.24 -7.23
CA LYS A 94 10.23 9.26 -8.14
C LYS A 94 8.99 8.75 -8.86
N LYS A 95 9.04 7.51 -9.37
CA LYS A 95 7.90 6.86 -10.03
C LYS A 95 6.72 6.63 -9.08
N LEU A 96 6.99 6.25 -7.83
CA LEU A 96 5.97 6.07 -6.81
C LEU A 96 5.24 7.39 -6.50
N PHE A 97 5.98 8.48 -6.31
CA PHE A 97 5.41 9.80 -6.03
C PHE A 97 4.60 10.33 -7.22
N GLU A 98 5.07 10.09 -8.45
CA GLU A 98 4.32 10.36 -9.68
C GLU A 98 2.97 9.63 -9.68
N LYS A 99 2.96 8.32 -9.38
CA LYS A 99 1.74 7.51 -9.30
C LYS A 99 0.79 7.97 -8.18
N LEU A 100 1.34 8.41 -7.05
CA LEU A 100 0.58 9.02 -5.95
C LEU A 100 0.07 10.43 -6.29
N LYS A 101 0.47 11.00 -7.44
CA LYS A 101 0.20 12.38 -7.86
C LYS A 101 0.68 13.41 -6.84
N TRP A 102 1.82 13.12 -6.22
CA TRP A 102 2.47 14.00 -5.26
C TRP A 102 3.68 14.66 -5.88
N GLU A 103 3.93 15.91 -5.51
CA GLU A 103 5.18 16.58 -5.87
C GLU A 103 6.37 15.87 -5.21
N PHE A 104 7.38 15.56 -6.01
CA PHE A 104 8.63 15.00 -5.53
C PHE A 104 9.64 16.13 -5.33
N ALA A 105 10.12 16.28 -4.09
CA ALA A 105 11.21 17.19 -3.76
C ALA A 105 12.41 16.39 -3.28
N GLU A 106 13.59 16.70 -3.83
CA GLU A 106 14.83 16.04 -3.40
C GLU A 106 15.34 16.69 -2.11
N ILE A 107 15.33 15.91 -1.04
CA ILE A 107 15.80 16.29 0.29
C ILE A 107 17.24 15.76 0.48
N PRO A 108 18.23 16.62 0.76
CA PRO A 108 19.60 16.19 1.01
C PRO A 108 19.68 15.17 2.15
N GLY A 109 20.33 14.04 1.88
CA GLY A 109 20.53 12.95 2.84
C GLY A 109 19.37 11.96 2.94
N PHE A 110 18.23 12.20 2.28
CA PHE A 110 17.17 11.19 2.19
C PHE A 110 17.53 10.12 1.16
N GLU A 111 17.40 8.87 1.58
CA GLU A 111 17.47 7.70 0.71
C GLU A 111 16.08 7.09 0.48
N PHE A 112 16.04 6.02 -0.33
CA PHE A 112 14.81 5.32 -0.70
C PHE A 112 13.87 5.07 0.48
N PHE A 113 14.40 4.53 1.58
CA PHE A 113 13.59 4.15 2.75
C PHE A 113 13.04 5.36 3.49
N ASP A 114 13.76 6.49 3.51
CA ASP A 114 13.29 7.73 4.14
C ASP A 114 12.07 8.28 3.41
N TYR A 115 12.10 8.32 2.08
CA TYR A 115 10.94 8.75 1.29
C TYR A 115 9.77 7.78 1.41
N LEU A 116 10.02 6.47 1.43
CA LEU A 116 8.96 5.48 1.57
C LEU A 116 8.28 5.61 2.93
N GLU A 117 9.03 5.82 4.00
CA GLU A 117 8.49 6.02 5.34
C GLU A 117 7.71 7.34 5.46
N ALA A 118 8.21 8.41 4.84
CA ALA A 118 7.47 9.67 4.75
C ALA A 118 6.12 9.48 4.03
N ALA A 119 6.09 8.69 2.95
CA ALA A 119 4.87 8.38 2.22
C ALA A 119 3.88 7.55 3.07
N ARG A 120 4.37 6.52 3.77
CA ARG A 120 3.58 5.71 4.70
C ARG A 120 2.96 6.58 5.80
N THR A 121 3.76 7.46 6.40
CA THR A 121 3.33 8.37 7.47
C THR A 121 2.24 9.33 6.98
N ARG A 122 2.41 9.90 5.77
CA ARG A 122 1.41 10.81 5.19
C ARG A 122 0.08 10.10 4.95
N ILE A 123 0.09 8.92 4.32
CA ILE A 123 -1.13 8.14 4.07
C ILE A 123 -1.80 7.76 5.39
N ALA A 124 -1.05 7.28 6.38
CA ALA A 124 -1.60 6.92 7.69
C ALA A 124 -2.29 8.11 8.36
N ARG A 125 -1.70 9.31 8.27
CA ARG A 125 -2.31 10.54 8.79
C ARG A 125 -3.61 10.88 8.08
N GLU A 126 -3.64 10.85 6.76
CA GLU A 126 -4.84 11.15 5.96
C GLU A 126 -5.99 10.16 6.28
N LEU A 127 -5.69 8.87 6.44
CA LEU A 127 -6.67 7.85 6.84
C LEU A 127 -7.23 8.09 8.25
N ILE A 128 -6.38 8.48 9.20
CA ILE A 128 -6.82 8.78 10.57
C ILE A 128 -7.76 9.99 10.59
N GLU A 129 -7.45 11.04 9.82
CA GLU A 129 -8.31 12.23 9.75
C GLU A 129 -9.66 11.92 9.07
N GLN A 130 -9.68 11.09 8.03
CA GLN A 130 -10.93 10.64 7.41
C GLN A 130 -11.80 9.85 8.40
N ALA A 131 -11.23 8.88 9.12
CA ALA A 131 -11.98 8.07 10.08
C ALA A 131 -12.59 8.92 11.22
N LYS A 132 -11.89 9.98 11.65
CA LYS A 132 -12.42 10.94 12.64
C LYS A 132 -13.60 11.76 12.08
N SER A 133 -13.56 12.12 10.80
CA SER A 133 -14.64 12.83 10.13
C SER A 133 -15.90 11.96 10.05
N ASP A 134 -15.75 10.73 9.57
CA ASP A 134 -16.85 9.79 9.36
C ASP A 134 -17.56 9.43 10.68
N THR A 135 -16.78 9.28 11.77
CA THR A 135 -17.34 8.99 13.11
C THR A 135 -18.18 10.15 13.64
N LYS A 136 -17.70 11.39 13.48
CA LYS A 136 -18.45 12.59 13.91
C LYS A 136 -19.76 12.76 13.14
N GLU A 137 -19.74 12.50 11.84
CA GLU A 137 -20.93 12.58 10.99
C GLU A 137 -21.99 11.56 11.42
N TYR A 138 -21.58 10.32 11.70
CA TYR A 138 -22.46 9.27 12.20
C TYR A 138 -23.11 9.62 13.55
N ASP A 139 -22.31 10.09 14.52
CA ASP A 139 -22.81 10.48 15.84
C ASP A 139 -23.82 11.65 15.75
N SER A 140 -23.57 12.60 14.84
CA SER A 140 -24.47 13.72 14.59
C SER A 140 -25.82 13.26 14.02
N LEU A 141 -25.80 12.38 13.00
CA LEU A 141 -27.01 11.81 12.40
C LEU A 141 -27.85 10.99 13.39
N LEU A 142 -27.21 10.23 14.28
CA LEU A 142 -27.91 9.49 15.34
C LEU A 142 -28.60 10.42 16.34
N SER A 143 -27.96 11.55 16.67
CA SER A 143 -28.52 12.53 17.60
C SER A 143 -29.74 13.25 17.02
N GLU A 144 -29.74 13.57 15.73
CA GLU A 144 -30.87 14.21 15.03
C GLU A 144 -32.07 13.27 14.87
N ARG A 145 -31.83 12.01 14.49
CA ARG A 145 -32.88 10.96 14.40
C ARG A 145 -33.63 10.79 15.71
N LYS A 146 -32.92 10.77 16.85
CA LYS A 146 -33.53 10.65 18.18
C LYS A 146 -34.39 11.86 18.56
N ARG A 147 -34.03 13.07 18.13
CA ARG A 147 -34.82 14.29 18.38
C ARG A 147 -36.12 14.30 17.58
N GLN A 148 -36.10 13.79 16.35
CA GLN A 148 -37.26 13.76 15.45
C GLN A 148 -38.28 12.66 15.79
N SER A 149 -37.89 11.62 16.55
CA SER A 149 -38.80 10.53 16.97
C SER A 149 -39.56 10.79 18.26
N VAL A 150 -39.30 11.92 18.94
CA VAL A 150 -39.90 12.26 20.26
C VAL A 150 -40.89 13.44 20.14
N SER A 151 -41.09 13.98 18.93
CA SER A 151 -42.11 14.98 18.60
C SER A 151 -43.22 14.39 17.76
#